data_AF-A0A1G7JPL5-F1
#
_entry.id   AF-A0A1G7JPL5-F1
#
_cell.length_a   1.000
_cell.length_b   1.000
_cell.length_c   1.000
_cell.angle_alpha   90.00
_cell.angle_beta   90.00
_cell.angle_gamma   90.00
#
_symmetry.space_group_name_H-M   'P 1'
#
loop_
_entity.id
_entity.type
_entity.pdbx_description
1 polymer ?
#
loop_
_entity_poly.entity_id
_entity_poly.type
_entity_poly.pdbx_seq_one_letter_code
_entity_poly.pdbx_strand_id
1 'polypeptide(L)' 'MTLLNQPLSELTPDSIFLQKAKVLGLETLGDIMDADFSKLKKRSEFSYIWYSDLLNLLKEHDLLSEFQLKMINR' A
#
# COMPACT_ATOMS: atom_id res chain seq x y z
N MET A 1 4.82 5.82 18.97
CA MET A 1 5.52 5.16 17.85
C MET A 1 4.61 5.25 16.65
N THR A 2 5.09 5.80 15.54
CA THR A 2 4.29 6.17 14.36
C THR A 2 3.85 4.93 13.59
N LEU A 3 2.53 4.83 13.32
CA LEU A 3 1.89 3.78 12.48
C LEU A 3 2.61 3.53 11.14
N LEU A 4 3.31 4.54 10.62
CA LEU A 4 4.05 4.46 9.36
C LEU A 4 5.18 3.41 9.33
N ASN A 5 5.76 3.05 10.48
CA ASN A 5 6.81 2.03 10.53
C ASN A 5 6.23 0.61 10.64
N GLN A 6 4.90 0.45 10.67
CA GLN A 6 4.27 -0.85 10.82
C GLN A 6 4.46 -1.69 9.55
N PRO A 7 5.01 -2.92 9.65
CA PRO A 7 5.13 -3.83 8.53
C PRO A 7 3.78 -4.22 7.95
N LEU A 8 3.68 -4.36 6.63
CA LEU A 8 2.44 -4.82 5.98
C LEU A 8 2.06 -6.24 6.41
N SER A 9 3.03 -7.08 6.77
CA SER A 9 2.79 -8.44 7.27
C SER A 9 2.07 -8.50 8.61
N GLU A 10 2.05 -7.39 9.36
CA GLU A 10 1.29 -7.27 10.59
C GLU A 10 -0.13 -6.74 10.35
N LEU A 11 -0.39 -6.17 9.16
CA LEU A 11 -1.69 -5.61 8.76
C LEU A 11 -2.56 -6.65 8.04
N THR A 12 -1.95 -7.58 7.28
CA THR A 12 -2.70 -8.60 6.55
C THR A 12 -1.95 -9.93 6.48
N PRO A 13 -2.66 -11.08 6.59
CA PRO A 13 -2.07 -12.39 6.37
C PRO A 13 -1.99 -12.81 4.88
N ASP A 14 -2.45 -11.97 3.93
CA ASP A 14 -2.45 -12.31 2.51
C ASP A 14 -1.01 -12.38 1.94
N SER A 15 -0.48 -13.60 1.88
CA SER A 15 0.86 -13.88 1.35
C SER A 15 1.08 -13.44 -0.11
N ILE A 16 0.06 -13.48 -0.97
CA ILE A 16 0.19 -13.08 -2.38
C ILE A 16 0.29 -11.55 -2.46
N PHE A 17 -0.55 -10.87 -1.69
CA PHE A 17 -0.49 -9.42 -1.56
C PHE A 17 0.89 -8.97 -1.06
N LEU A 18 1.37 -9.57 0.03
CA LEU A 18 2.67 -9.24 0.65
C LEU A 18 3.84 -9.51 -0.28
N GLN A 19 3.83 -10.62 -1.02
CA GLN A 19 4.88 -10.92 -1.99
C GLN A 19 4.95 -9.85 -3.08
N LYS A 20 3.81 -9.45 -3.63
CA LYS A 20 3.74 -8.38 -4.64
C LYS A 20 4.17 -7.04 -4.07
N ALA A 21 3.70 -6.69 -2.86
CA ALA A 21 4.11 -5.47 -2.16
C ALA A 21 5.63 -5.40 -2.03
N LYS A 22 6.25 -6.48 -1.54
CA LYS A 22 7.71 -6.58 -1.40
C LYS A 22 8.45 -6.42 -2.73
N VAL A 23 7.97 -7.07 -3.80
CA VAL A 23 8.60 -6.92 -5.13
C VAL A 23 8.45 -5.50 -5.66
N LEU A 24 7.36 -4.81 -5.34
CA LEU A 24 7.13 -3.40 -5.66
C LEU A 24 7.93 -2.42 -4.77
N GLY A 25 8.65 -2.93 -3.77
CA GLY A 25 9.44 -2.14 -2.83
C GLY A 25 8.62 -1.53 -1.70
N LEU A 26 7.49 -2.15 -1.34
CA LEU A 26 6.58 -1.72 -0.28
C LEU A 26 6.61 -2.75 0.84
N GLU A 27 7.18 -2.40 1.99
CA GLU A 27 7.31 -3.31 3.14
C GLU A 27 6.56 -2.78 4.37
N THR A 28 6.38 -1.47 4.47
CA THR A 28 5.72 -0.78 5.58
C THR A 28 4.54 0.07 5.11
N LEU A 29 3.68 0.46 6.05
CA LEU A 29 2.62 1.42 5.77
C LEU A 29 3.18 2.76 5.26
N GLY A 30 4.31 3.21 5.79
CA GLY A 30 5.00 4.42 5.35
C GLY A 30 5.37 4.37 3.87
N ASP A 31 5.91 3.23 3.41
CA ASP A 31 6.23 3.04 1.99
C ASP A 31 5.00 3.20 1.11
N ILE A 32 3.85 2.68 1.55
CA ILE A 32 2.58 2.84 0.84
C ILE A 32 2.14 4.31 0.82
N MET A 33 2.17 4.98 1.96
CA MET A 33 1.73 6.37 2.08
C MET A 33 2.60 7.33 1.27
N ASP A 34 3.86 6.97 1.03
CA ASP A 34 4.83 7.79 0.32
C ASP A 34 5.12 7.29 -1.11
N ALA A 35 4.56 6.15 -1.53
CA ALA A 35 4.78 5.57 -2.84
C ALA A 35 4.27 6.44 -3.99
N ASP A 36 4.98 6.36 -5.11
CA ASP A 36 4.57 6.94 -6.38
C ASP A 36 3.85 5.88 -7.22
N PHE A 37 2.54 5.76 -7.00
CA PHE A 37 1.71 4.78 -7.71
C PHE A 37 1.67 4.98 -9.23
N SER A 38 2.00 6.17 -9.74
CA SER A 38 2.14 6.42 -11.17
C SER A 38 3.34 5.68 -11.77
N LYS A 39 4.40 5.49 -10.98
CA LYS A 39 5.54 4.65 -11.35
C LYS A 39 5.24 3.17 -11.13
N LEU A 40 4.61 2.81 -10.01
CA LEU A 40 4.29 1.41 -9.70
C LEU A 40 3.34 0.79 -10.73
N LYS A 41 2.38 1.54 -11.26
CA LYS A 41 1.49 1.12 -12.35
C LYS A 41 2.19 0.61 -13.61
N LYS A 42 3.47 0.97 -13.81
CA LYS A 42 4.27 0.52 -14.97
C LYS A 42 4.93 -0.85 -14.73
N ARG A 43 4.85 -1.38 -13.51
CA ARG A 43 5.44 -2.67 -13.14
C ARG A 43 4.42 -3.79 -13.30
N SER A 44 4.87 -4.95 -13.79
CA SER A 44 4.03 -6.13 -14.05
C SER A 44 3.34 -6.69 -12.81
N GLU A 45 3.92 -6.47 -11.63
CA GLU A 45 3.44 -6.96 -10.35
C GLU A 45 2.33 -6.08 -9.79
N PHE A 46 2.20 -4.85 -10.32
CA PHE A 46 1.09 -3.97 -10.02
C PHE A 46 -0.11 -4.35 -10.89
N SER A 47 -1.21 -4.75 -10.25
CA SER A 47 -2.50 -4.94 -10.91
C SER A 47 -3.59 -4.12 -10.23
N TYR A 48 -4.64 -3.78 -10.97
CA TYR A 48 -5.79 -3.07 -10.40
C TYR A 48 -6.48 -3.87 -9.30
N ILE A 49 -6.44 -5.21 -9.38
CA ILE A 49 -6.94 -6.10 -8.31
C ILE A 49 -6.09 -5.89 -7.06
N TRP A 50 -4.76 -6.01 -7.17
CA TRP A 50 -3.85 -5.83 -6.03
C TRP A 50 -3.98 -4.41 -5.42
N TYR A 51 -4.16 -3.40 -6.26
CA TYR A 51 -4.40 -2.04 -5.79
C TYR A 51 -5.75 -1.90 -5.08
N SER A 52 -6.80 -2.59 -5.55
CA SER A 52 -8.08 -2.63 -4.84
C SER A 52 -7.94 -3.29 -3.48
N ASP A 53 -7.20 -4.38 -3.38
CA ASP A 53 -6.93 -5.07 -2.11
C ASP A 53 -6.19 -4.14 -1.14
N LEU A 54 -5.23 -3.36 -1.65
CA LEU A 54 -4.56 -2.31 -0.87
C LEU A 54 -5.55 -1.26 -0.36
N LEU A 55 -6.43 -0.74 -1.20
CA LEU A 55 -7.39 0.28 -0.77
C LEU A 55 -8.35 -0.27 0.29
N ASN A 56 -8.74 -1.53 0.19
CA ASN A 56 -9.55 -2.21 1.20
C ASN A 56 -8.78 -2.34 2.52
N LEU A 57 -7.51 -2.77 2.48
CA LEU A 57 -6.66 -2.84 3.67
C LEU A 57 -6.56 -1.47 4.36
N LEU A 58 -6.29 -0.40 3.60
CA LEU A 58 -6.23 0.95 4.17
C LEU A 58 -7.58 1.40 4.75
N LYS A 59 -8.70 0.97 4.16
CA LYS A 59 -10.03 1.26 4.69
C LYS A 59 -10.30 0.56 6.01
N GLU A 60 -9.90 -0.71 6.14
CA GLU A 60 -10.06 -1.51 7.36
C GLU A 60 -9.28 -0.94 8.55
N HIS A 61 -8.22 -0.18 8.27
CA HIS A 61 -7.38 0.49 9.27
C HIS A 61 -7.65 2.00 9.39
N ASP A 62 -8.74 2.52 8.82
CA ASP A 62 -9.12 3.96 8.84
C ASP A 62 -8.08 4.92 8.21
N LEU A 63 -7.22 4.41 7.32
CA LEU A 63 -6.14 5.15 6.67
C LEU A 63 -6.44 5.58 5.23
N LEU A 64 -7.50 5.03 4.63
CA LEU A 64 -7.83 5.29 3.21
C LEU A 64 -8.03 6.79 2.92
N SER A 65 -8.72 7.51 3.82
CA SER A 65 -8.96 8.95 3.64
C SER A 65 -7.66 9.75 3.66
N GLU A 66 -6.75 9.46 4.59
CA GLU A 66 -5.44 10.11 4.67
C GLU A 66 -4.62 9.83 3.40
N PHE A 67 -4.61 8.58 2.95
CA PHE A 67 -3.92 8.17 1.73
C PHE A 67 -4.42 8.93 0.49
N GLN A 68 -5.75 9.01 0.31
CA GLN A 68 -6.35 9.72 -0.81
C GLN A 68 -6.06 11.23 -0.77
N LEU A 69 -6.10 11.85 0.42
CA LEU A 69 -5.73 13.25 0.58
C LEU A 69 -4.27 13.51 0.17
N LYS A 70 -3.34 12.64 0.55
CA LYS A 70 -1.94 12.74 0.12
C LYS A 70 -1.78 12.60 -1.39
N MET A 71 -2.54 11.70 -2.02
CA MET A 71 -2.47 11.46 -3.46
C MET A 71 -3.02 12.61 -4.30
N ILE A 72 -4.01 13.36 -3.80
CA ILE A 72 -4.56 14.54 -4.48
C ILE A 72 -3.61 15.74 -4.41
N ASN A 73 -2.88 15.87 -3.30
CA ASN A 73 -1.99 17.00 -3.04
C ASN A 73 -0.55 16.81 -3.57
N ARG A 74 -0.29 15.75 -4.33
CA ARG A 74 1.00 15.42 -4.97
C ARG A 74 0.94 15.67 -6.47
#